data_AF-A0A6P7U0M6-F1
#
_entry.id   AF-A0A6P7U0M6-F1
#
_cell.length_a   1.000
_cell.length_b   1.000
_cell.length_c   1.000
_cell.angle_alpha   90.00
_cell.angle_beta   90.00
_cell.angle_gamma   90.00
#
_symmetry.space_group_name_H-M   'P 1'
#
loop_
_entity.id
_entity.type
_entity.pdbx_description
1 polymer ?
#
loop_
_entity_poly.entity_id
_entity_poly.type
_entity_poly.pdbx_seq_one_letter_code
_entity_poly.pdbx_strand_id
1 'polypeptide(L)'
;MYIKNCIIEAVNCLCPLNSSLFDGISLSASSVSRRTEELGKNIYLQICEKTSNMLWYSLALDESVDISGTSQLLIFICGVDENISITEELASVCSIHGTTTGKDIFDELEQTISDYNLEWEKLSCVTINGAKNMAGSKKGLVGQITNKLEELHISNTLFIHCILHQHALCAKALNISCVLNPVIRIINFVRGSSLNHRQFKVLLDDFGSEYFDLPYYTAVRWLSCGNVLNRFYKLRSEIDILLRAMHVFRPAFIVLGSIRPASAKSLVTPGQDHR
;
A
#
# COMPACT_ATOMS: atom_id res chain seq x y z
N MET A 1 -11.78 26.34 -18.66
CA MET A 1 -12.01 27.78 -18.44
C MET A 1 -12.23 28.13 -16.97
N TYR A 2 -13.05 27.38 -16.22
CA TYR A 2 -13.34 27.64 -14.80
C TYR A 2 -12.10 27.65 -13.87
N ILE A 3 -11.20 26.65 -14.02
CA ILE A 3 -9.99 26.53 -13.19
C ILE A 3 -9.07 27.75 -13.31
N LYS A 4 -8.93 28.33 -14.52
CA LYS A 4 -8.08 29.51 -14.74
C LYS A 4 -8.55 30.70 -13.90
N ASN A 5 -9.86 30.96 -13.95
CA ASN A 5 -10.46 32.08 -13.23
C ASN A 5 -10.36 31.87 -11.72
N CYS A 6 -10.55 30.64 -11.22
CA CYS A 6 -10.35 30.33 -9.80
C CYS A 6 -8.90 30.52 -9.34
N ILE A 7 -7.92 30.13 -10.16
CA ILE A 7 -6.49 30.33 -9.85
C ILE A 7 -6.15 31.81 -9.84
N ILE A 8 -6.61 32.57 -10.84
CA ILE A 8 -6.39 34.03 -10.90
C ILE A 8 -6.99 34.71 -9.67
N GLU A 9 -8.21 34.35 -9.28
CA GLU A 9 -8.86 34.91 -8.09
C GLU A 9 -8.10 34.56 -6.80
N ALA A 10 -7.64 33.32 -6.66
CA ALA A 10 -6.82 32.91 -5.53
C ALA A 10 -5.48 33.68 -5.48
N VAL A 11 -4.83 33.89 -6.63
CA VAL A 11 -3.58 34.66 -6.73
C VAL A 11 -3.82 36.13 -6.41
N ASN A 12 -4.94 36.71 -6.85
CA ASN A 12 -5.31 38.09 -6.50
C ASN A 12 -5.47 38.27 -4.99
N CYS A 13 -5.97 37.26 -4.28
CA CYS A 13 -6.08 37.28 -2.82
C CYS A 13 -4.74 37.04 -2.11
N LEU A 14 -3.90 36.11 -2.59
CA LEU A 14 -2.68 35.69 -1.90
C LEU A 14 -1.45 36.51 -2.25
N CYS A 15 -1.25 36.81 -3.54
CA CYS A 15 -0.04 37.44 -4.09
C CYS A 15 -0.39 38.38 -5.27
N PRO A 16 -1.14 39.48 -5.05
CA PRO A 16 -1.67 40.34 -6.12
C PRO A 16 -0.60 40.98 -7.01
N LEU A 17 0.61 41.21 -6.48
CA LEU A 17 1.74 41.77 -7.24
C LEU A 17 2.23 40.86 -8.37
N ASN A 18 1.92 39.56 -8.30
CA ASN A 18 2.36 38.56 -9.27
C ASN A 18 1.22 38.08 -10.19
N SER A 19 0.01 38.66 -10.11
CA SER A 19 -1.17 38.20 -10.86
C SER A 19 -0.95 38.10 -12.37
N SER A 20 -0.25 39.08 -12.94
CA SER A 20 0.08 39.12 -14.37
C SER A 20 0.95 37.94 -14.84
N LEU A 21 1.72 37.31 -13.96
CA LEU A 21 2.49 36.10 -14.29
C LEU A 21 1.57 34.89 -14.54
N PHE A 22 0.41 34.85 -13.89
CA PHE A 22 -0.54 33.75 -13.99
C PHE A 22 -1.53 33.94 -15.15
N ASP A 23 -1.79 35.18 -15.57
CA ASP A 23 -2.60 35.48 -16.75
C ASP A 23 -2.00 34.89 -18.04
N GLY A 24 -0.67 34.93 -18.15
CA GLY A 24 0.08 34.37 -19.28
C GLY A 24 0.12 32.84 -19.32
N ILE A 25 -0.34 32.15 -18.27
CA ILE A 25 -0.36 30.69 -18.24
C ILE A 25 -1.49 30.15 -19.11
N SER A 26 -1.12 29.46 -20.19
CA SER A 26 -2.06 28.68 -20.98
C SER A 26 -2.45 27.41 -20.23
N LEU A 27 -3.76 27.23 -20.02
CA LEU A 27 -4.36 26.01 -19.46
C LEU A 27 -5.15 25.24 -20.53
N SER A 28 -4.78 25.38 -21.82
CA SER A 28 -5.32 24.51 -22.86
C SER A 28 -4.92 23.07 -22.56
N ALA A 29 -5.76 22.10 -22.96
CA ALA A 29 -5.45 20.68 -22.78
C ALA A 29 -4.08 20.30 -23.37
N SER A 30 -3.74 20.85 -24.55
CA SER A 30 -2.43 20.67 -25.19
C SER A 30 -1.27 21.28 -24.39
N SER A 31 -1.45 22.46 -23.79
CA SER A 31 -0.40 23.11 -22.99
C SER A 31 -0.15 22.36 -21.69
N VAL A 32 -1.22 21.86 -21.06
CA VAL A 32 -1.12 21.04 -19.85
C VAL A 32 -0.44 19.71 -20.16
N SER A 33 -0.86 19.00 -21.23
CA SER A 33 -0.22 17.74 -21.66
C SER A 33 1.28 17.91 -21.88
N ARG A 34 1.67 18.91 -22.69
CA ARG A 34 3.08 19.20 -22.96
C ARG A 34 3.88 19.47 -21.70
N ARG A 35 3.33 20.25 -20.76
CA ARG A 35 4.01 20.53 -19.48
C ARG A 35 4.14 19.28 -18.61
N THR A 36 3.11 18.44 -18.58
CA THR A 36 3.17 17.15 -17.88
C THR A 36 4.22 16.23 -18.51
N GLU A 37 4.32 16.18 -19.84
CA GLU A 37 5.36 15.43 -20.55
C GLU A 37 6.77 15.98 -20.27
N GLU A 38 6.93 17.30 -20.25
CA GLU A 38 8.21 17.96 -19.92
C GLU A 38 8.64 17.68 -18.47
N LEU A 39 7.70 17.74 -17.52
CA LEU A 39 7.96 17.37 -16.12
C LEU A 39 8.29 15.89 -16.00
N GLY A 40 7.55 15.01 -16.68
CA GLY A 40 7.82 13.58 -16.72
C GLY A 40 9.22 13.28 -17.27
N LYS A 41 9.60 13.92 -18.37
CA LYS A 41 10.94 13.81 -18.94
C LYS A 41 12.02 14.31 -17.99
N ASN A 42 11.78 15.41 -17.27
CA ASN A 42 12.73 15.92 -16.29
C ASN A 42 12.92 14.95 -15.12
N ILE A 43 11.83 14.37 -14.59
CA ILE A 43 11.88 13.34 -13.55
C ILE A 43 12.64 12.11 -14.07
N TYR A 44 12.32 11.63 -15.27
CA TYR A 44 13.01 10.51 -15.90
C TYR A 44 14.53 10.74 -15.98
N LEU A 45 14.97 11.91 -16.44
CA LEU A 45 16.39 12.26 -16.52
C LEU A 45 17.07 12.28 -15.13
N GLN A 46 16.39 12.78 -14.10
CA GLN A 46 16.90 12.75 -12.73
C GLN A 46 17.07 11.31 -12.23
N ILE A 47 16.11 10.43 -12.53
CA ILE A 47 16.19 9.01 -12.16
C ILE A 47 17.36 8.36 -12.91
N CYS A 48 17.53 8.60 -14.22
CA CYS A 48 18.68 8.09 -14.99
C CYS A 48 20.03 8.53 -14.40
N GLU A 49 20.15 9.79 -13.96
CA GLU A 49 21.36 10.28 -13.30
C GLU A 49 21.63 9.54 -11.99
N LYS A 50 20.58 9.32 -11.17
CA LYS A 50 20.71 8.56 -9.92
C LYS A 50 21.07 7.09 -10.19
N THR A 51 20.40 6.42 -11.14
CA THR A 51 20.63 5.00 -11.45
C THR A 51 22.04 4.75 -11.99
N SER A 52 22.58 5.69 -12.77
CA SER A 52 23.95 5.60 -13.31
C SER A 52 25.02 5.57 -12.21
N ASN A 53 24.74 6.16 -11.04
CA ASN A 53 25.68 6.25 -9.92
C ASN A 53 25.43 5.18 -8.83
N MET A 54 24.49 4.26 -9.04
CA MET A 54 24.20 3.20 -8.07
C MET A 54 25.31 2.14 -8.07
N LEU A 55 25.75 1.75 -6.86
CA LEU A 55 26.60 0.59 -6.64
C LEU A 55 25.79 -0.70 -6.68
N TRP A 56 24.61 -0.67 -6.05
CA TRP A 56 23.68 -1.80 -5.98
C TRP A 56 22.25 -1.27 -6.02
N TYR A 57 21.36 -2.05 -6.58
CA TYR A 57 19.94 -1.76 -6.55
C TYR A 57 19.11 -3.01 -6.29
N SER A 58 17.87 -2.77 -5.91
CA SER A 58 16.82 -3.76 -5.73
C SER A 58 15.56 -3.28 -6.40
N LEU A 59 14.71 -4.24 -6.76
CA LEU A 59 13.46 -3.98 -7.44
C LEU A 59 12.30 -4.44 -6.55
N ALA A 60 11.21 -3.68 -6.51
CA ALA A 60 9.95 -4.16 -5.96
C ALA A 60 8.88 -4.08 -7.04
N LEU A 61 8.22 -5.21 -7.31
CA LEU A 61 7.20 -5.32 -8.33
C LEU A 61 5.86 -5.70 -7.73
N ASP A 62 4.83 -4.98 -8.13
CA ASP A 62 3.45 -5.34 -7.84
C ASP A 62 2.60 -5.24 -9.09
N GLU A 63 1.69 -6.20 -9.23
CA GLU A 63 0.76 -6.28 -10.35
C GLU A 63 -0.66 -6.10 -9.81
N SER A 64 -1.41 -5.20 -10.44
CA SER A 64 -2.80 -4.94 -10.09
C SER A 64 -3.63 -4.77 -11.35
N VAL A 65 -4.93 -5.05 -11.25
CA VAL A 65 -5.87 -4.83 -12.33
C VAL A 65 -6.57 -3.49 -12.14
N ASP A 66 -6.52 -2.63 -13.15
CA ASP A 66 -7.19 -1.34 -13.11
C ASP A 66 -8.71 -1.45 -13.36
N ILE A 67 -9.41 -0.31 -13.30
CA ILE A 67 -10.87 -0.26 -13.48
C ILE A 67 -11.34 -0.69 -14.88
N SER A 68 -10.44 -0.69 -15.87
CA SER A 68 -10.72 -1.13 -17.24
C SER A 68 -10.49 -2.63 -17.45
N GLY A 69 -9.97 -3.32 -16.43
CA GLY A 69 -9.59 -4.73 -16.52
C GLY A 69 -8.20 -4.94 -17.11
N THR A 70 -7.41 -3.88 -17.31
CA THR A 70 -6.02 -3.96 -17.79
C THR A 70 -5.09 -4.17 -16.61
N SER A 71 -4.13 -5.07 -16.77
CA SER A 71 -3.11 -5.28 -15.75
C SER A 71 -2.09 -4.14 -15.79
N GLN A 72 -1.73 -3.64 -14.62
CA GLN A 72 -0.76 -2.60 -14.41
C GLN A 72 0.37 -3.17 -13.54
N LEU A 73 1.57 -3.23 -14.11
CA LEU A 73 2.79 -3.60 -13.41
C LEU A 73 3.46 -2.33 -12.89
N LEU A 74 3.62 -2.25 -11.58
CA LEU A 74 4.38 -1.20 -10.91
C LEU A 74 5.80 -1.72 -10.66
N ILE A 75 6.81 -0.96 -11.07
CA ILE A 75 8.22 -1.28 -10.84
C ILE A 75 8.84 -0.15 -10.03
N PHE A 76 9.27 -0.47 -8.81
CA PHE A 76 10.01 0.43 -7.95
C PHE A 76 11.49 0.05 -7.94
N ILE A 77 12.36 1.05 -8.01
CA ILE A 77 13.81 0.91 -7.83
C ILE A 77 14.17 1.44 -6.44
N CYS A 78 14.94 0.67 -5.69
CA CYS A 78 15.62 1.12 -4.48
C CYS A 78 17.12 0.84 -4.66
N GLY A 79 17.95 1.88 -4.70
CA GLY A 79 19.39 1.73 -4.90
C GLY A 79 20.22 2.61 -3.98
N VAL A 80 21.50 2.26 -3.88
CA VAL A 80 22.47 2.92 -3.01
C VAL A 80 23.70 3.36 -3.82
N ASP A 81 24.15 4.59 -3.60
CA ASP A 81 25.35 5.14 -4.24
C ASP A 81 26.61 4.98 -3.35
N GLU A 82 27.75 5.49 -3.84
CA GLU A 82 29.03 5.47 -3.11
C GLU A 82 29.01 6.24 -1.78
N ASN A 83 28.10 7.21 -1.65
CA ASN A 83 27.93 8.01 -0.43
C ASN A 83 26.96 7.35 0.56
N ILE A 84 26.48 6.14 0.29
CA ILE A 84 25.46 5.44 1.07
C ILE A 84 24.11 6.21 1.05
N SER A 85 23.90 7.03 0.01
CA SER A 85 22.62 7.70 -0.22
C SER A 85 21.65 6.70 -0.82
N ILE A 86 20.47 6.58 -0.21
CA ILE A 86 19.40 5.70 -0.70
C ILE A 86 18.48 6.49 -1.63
N THR A 87 18.24 5.95 -2.81
CA THR A 87 17.25 6.44 -3.76
C THR A 87 16.12 5.43 -3.88
N GLU A 88 14.89 5.86 -3.68
CA GLU A 88 13.68 5.07 -3.85
C GLU A 88 12.75 5.79 -4.83
N GLU A 89 12.45 5.19 -5.97
CA GLU A 89 11.66 5.83 -7.03
C GLU A 89 10.73 4.82 -7.71
N LEU A 90 9.54 5.29 -8.13
CA LEU A 90 8.68 4.55 -9.03
C LEU A 90 9.24 4.68 -10.46
N ALA A 91 9.84 3.59 -10.95
CA ALA A 91 10.54 3.57 -12.22
C ALA A 91 9.57 3.48 -13.41
N SER A 92 8.55 2.64 -13.29
CA SER A 92 7.60 2.44 -14.38
C SER A 92 6.22 1.98 -13.88
N VAL A 93 5.21 2.33 -14.68
CA VAL A 93 3.85 1.81 -14.60
C VAL A 93 3.52 1.25 -15.98
N CYS A 94 3.67 -0.05 -16.15
CA CYS A 94 3.49 -0.72 -17.44
C CYS A 94 2.09 -1.32 -17.55
N SER A 95 1.37 -0.96 -18.61
CA SER A 95 0.09 -1.61 -18.96
C SER A 95 0.35 -2.90 -19.73
N ILE A 96 0.00 -4.04 -19.13
CA ILE A 96 0.14 -5.36 -19.76
C ILE A 96 -1.19 -5.76 -20.37
N HIS A 97 -1.19 -6.00 -21.68
CA HIS A 97 -2.40 -6.31 -22.46
C HIS A 97 -2.50 -7.80 -22.79
N GLY A 98 -3.73 -8.33 -22.70
CA GLY A 98 -4.04 -9.72 -23.10
C GLY A 98 -3.75 -10.74 -22.01
N THR A 99 -2.48 -11.06 -21.75
CA THR A 99 -2.05 -12.03 -20.74
C THR A 99 -1.14 -11.40 -19.71
N THR A 100 -1.05 -12.01 -18.52
CA THR A 100 -0.16 -11.59 -17.42
C THR A 100 0.70 -12.75 -16.97
N THR A 101 1.40 -13.37 -17.92
CA THR A 101 2.34 -14.45 -17.64
C THR A 101 3.63 -13.88 -17.06
N GLY A 102 4.45 -14.74 -16.45
CA GLY A 102 5.77 -14.31 -15.95
C GLY A 102 6.70 -13.82 -17.07
N LYS A 103 6.48 -14.23 -18.32
CA LYS A 103 7.24 -13.74 -19.48
C LYS A 103 6.80 -12.31 -19.86
N ASP A 104 5.50 -12.05 -19.94
CA ASP A 104 4.97 -10.71 -20.22
C ASP A 104 5.49 -9.69 -19.19
N ILE A 105 5.49 -10.07 -17.91
CA ILE A 105 6.01 -9.23 -16.81
C ILE A 105 7.53 -9.05 -16.92
N PHE A 106 8.26 -10.10 -17.30
CA PHE A 106 9.71 -10.04 -17.49
C PHE A 106 10.10 -9.13 -18.65
N ASP A 107 9.36 -9.14 -19.75
CA ASP A 107 9.66 -8.30 -20.92
C ASP A 107 9.54 -6.81 -20.59
N GLU A 108 8.49 -6.42 -19.85
CA GLU A 108 8.34 -5.06 -19.33
C GLU A 108 9.44 -4.68 -18.32
N LEU A 109 9.86 -5.63 -17.48
CA LEU A 109 10.96 -5.42 -16.54
C LEU A 109 12.30 -5.22 -17.26
N GLU A 110 12.59 -6.07 -18.25
CA GLU A 110 13.82 -6.01 -19.05
C GLU A 110 13.89 -4.70 -19.82
N GLN A 111 12.77 -4.25 -20.40
CA GLN A 111 12.67 -2.93 -21.03
C GLN A 111 12.94 -1.81 -20.02
N THR A 112 12.34 -1.86 -18.84
CA THR A 112 12.55 -0.85 -17.79
C THR A 112 14.02 -0.79 -17.34
N ILE A 113 14.66 -1.94 -17.15
CA ILE A 113 16.10 -2.02 -16.81
C ILE A 113 16.94 -1.37 -17.92
N SER A 114 16.62 -1.65 -19.18
CA SER A 114 17.28 -1.03 -20.34
C SER A 114 17.05 0.48 -20.40
N ASP A 115 15.83 0.96 -20.15
CA ASP A 115 15.47 2.39 -20.24
C ASP A 115 16.23 3.24 -19.20
N TYR A 116 16.56 2.67 -18.05
CA TYR A 116 17.33 3.33 -16.99
C TYR A 116 18.83 2.98 -16.99
N ASN A 117 19.30 2.23 -18.00
CA ASN A 117 20.66 1.72 -18.12
C ASN A 117 21.16 1.02 -16.84
N LEU A 118 20.29 0.23 -16.21
CA LEU A 118 20.63 -0.54 -15.02
C LEU A 118 21.40 -1.81 -15.42
N GLU A 119 22.53 -2.03 -14.77
CA GLU A 119 23.39 -3.21 -14.98
C GLU A 119 22.87 -4.39 -14.16
N TRP A 120 22.60 -5.54 -14.80
CA TRP A 120 22.11 -6.74 -14.11
C TRP A 120 23.04 -7.22 -12.99
N GLU A 121 24.34 -6.98 -13.13
CA GLU A 121 25.37 -7.33 -12.16
C GLU A 121 25.18 -6.61 -10.82
N LYS A 122 24.52 -5.45 -10.82
CA LYS A 122 24.23 -4.64 -9.63
C LYS A 122 22.89 -4.98 -8.98
N LEU A 123 22.12 -5.92 -9.55
CA LEU A 123 20.83 -6.35 -9.01
C LEU A 123 21.00 -7.26 -7.79
N SER A 124 20.78 -6.69 -6.61
CA SER A 124 20.93 -7.38 -5.33
C SER A 124 19.67 -8.14 -4.90
N CYS A 125 18.48 -7.61 -5.17
CA CYS A 125 17.23 -8.16 -4.66
C CYS A 125 16.03 -7.82 -5.55
N VAL A 126 15.07 -8.75 -5.62
CA VAL A 126 13.78 -8.56 -6.26
C VAL A 126 12.67 -8.94 -5.27
N THR A 127 11.82 -7.99 -4.95
CA THR A 127 10.65 -8.17 -4.09
C THR A 127 9.41 -8.32 -4.94
N ILE A 128 8.63 -9.38 -4.72
CA ILE A 128 7.43 -9.69 -5.48
C ILE A 128 6.27 -10.14 -4.59
N ASN A 129 5.05 -10.01 -5.09
CA ASN A 129 3.91 -10.67 -4.46
C ASN A 129 3.95 -12.21 -4.67
N GLY A 130 3.12 -12.94 -3.91
CA GLY A 130 3.08 -14.40 -3.96
C GLY A 130 2.31 -15.00 -5.14
N ALA A 131 1.92 -14.20 -6.14
CA ALA A 131 1.13 -14.68 -7.26
C ALA A 131 1.93 -15.66 -8.13
N LYS A 132 1.24 -16.61 -8.78
CA LYS A 132 1.90 -17.70 -9.55
C LYS A 132 2.71 -17.19 -10.74
N ASN A 133 2.24 -16.13 -11.39
CA ASN A 133 2.93 -15.46 -12.50
C ASN A 133 4.16 -14.67 -12.03
N MET A 134 4.25 -14.29 -10.76
CA MET A 134 5.41 -13.62 -10.17
C MET A 134 6.39 -14.65 -9.59
N ALA A 135 5.95 -15.44 -8.62
CA ALA A 135 6.80 -16.32 -7.80
C ALA A 135 7.13 -17.69 -8.43
N GLY A 136 6.55 -18.01 -9.59
CA GLY A 136 6.78 -19.29 -10.24
C GLY A 136 8.25 -19.48 -10.66
N SER A 137 8.90 -20.53 -10.16
CA SER A 137 10.32 -20.80 -10.41
C SER A 137 10.69 -21.20 -11.83
N LYS A 138 9.71 -21.55 -12.68
CA LYS A 138 9.93 -21.93 -14.08
C LYS A 138 9.33 -20.94 -15.07
N LYS A 139 8.03 -20.64 -14.88
CA LYS A 139 7.23 -19.80 -15.80
C LYS A 139 6.84 -18.45 -15.20
N GLY A 140 7.11 -18.24 -13.93
CA GLY A 140 6.88 -16.95 -13.27
C GLY A 140 8.06 -16.01 -13.49
N LEU A 141 7.88 -14.75 -13.12
CA LEU A 141 8.90 -13.70 -13.20
C LEU A 141 10.21 -14.14 -12.54
N VAL A 142 10.16 -14.74 -11.34
CA VAL A 142 11.36 -15.25 -10.64
C VAL A 142 12.12 -16.22 -11.53
N GLY A 143 11.44 -17.19 -12.14
CA GLY A 143 12.09 -18.12 -13.06
C GLY A 143 12.72 -17.43 -14.27
N GLN A 144 12.06 -16.42 -14.85
CA GLN A 144 12.61 -15.67 -15.99
C GLN A 144 13.86 -14.88 -15.60
N ILE A 145 13.83 -14.16 -14.47
CA ILE A 145 14.98 -13.42 -13.95
C ILE A 145 16.12 -14.40 -13.62
N THR A 146 15.84 -15.53 -12.97
CA THR A 146 16.86 -16.53 -12.67
C THR A 146 17.55 -17.04 -13.94
N ASN A 147 16.79 -17.36 -14.99
CA ASN A 147 17.38 -17.79 -16.27
C ASN A 147 18.29 -16.71 -16.86
N LYS A 148 17.86 -15.43 -16.84
CA LYS A 148 18.65 -14.29 -17.31
C LYS A 148 19.95 -14.13 -16.53
N LEU A 149 19.89 -14.25 -15.20
CA LEU A 149 21.07 -14.15 -14.35
C LEU A 149 22.05 -15.32 -14.57
N GLU A 150 21.52 -16.54 -14.78
CA GLU A 150 22.33 -17.72 -15.13
C GLU A 150 23.06 -17.54 -16.48
N GLU A 151 22.36 -17.02 -17.49
CA GLU A 151 22.94 -16.67 -18.81
C GLU A 151 24.08 -15.65 -18.70
N LEU A 152 23.96 -14.70 -17.77
CA LEU A 152 24.98 -13.67 -17.50
C LEU A 152 26.05 -14.11 -16.48
N HIS A 153 25.98 -15.34 -15.98
CA HIS A 153 26.85 -15.85 -14.91
C HIS A 153 26.84 -15.01 -13.62
N ILE A 154 25.71 -14.36 -13.34
CA ILE A 154 25.49 -13.58 -12.13
C ILE A 154 24.93 -14.50 -11.05
N SER A 155 25.58 -14.50 -9.90
CA SER A 155 25.10 -15.17 -8.69
C SER A 155 24.89 -14.11 -7.61
N ASN A 156 23.98 -14.37 -6.66
CA ASN A 156 23.68 -13.54 -5.46
C ASN A 156 22.48 -12.58 -5.53
N THR A 157 21.58 -12.68 -6.51
CA THR A 157 20.29 -11.96 -6.44
C THR A 157 19.32 -12.67 -5.50
N LEU A 158 18.78 -11.94 -4.53
CA LEU A 158 17.77 -12.46 -3.60
C LEU A 158 16.35 -12.25 -4.14
N PHE A 159 15.48 -13.23 -3.91
CA PHE A 159 14.05 -13.09 -4.18
C PHE A 159 13.29 -13.10 -2.87
N ILE A 160 12.58 -12.00 -2.59
CA ILE A 160 11.86 -11.81 -1.34
C ILE A 160 10.36 -11.67 -1.63
N HIS A 161 9.55 -12.35 -0.83
CA HIS A 161 8.12 -12.12 -0.87
C HIS A 161 7.76 -10.81 -0.16
N CYS A 162 6.87 -10.03 -0.77
CA CYS A 162 6.37 -8.79 -0.20
C CYS A 162 5.80 -9.03 1.22
N ILE A 163 6.41 -8.37 2.21
CA ILE A 163 6.03 -8.48 3.63
C ILE A 163 4.58 -8.06 3.86
N LEU A 164 4.07 -7.10 3.08
CA LEU A 164 2.68 -6.66 3.17
C LEU A 164 1.71 -7.77 2.73
N HIS A 165 2.06 -8.49 1.66
CA HIS A 165 1.28 -9.64 1.22
C HIS A 165 1.33 -10.77 2.25
N GLN A 166 2.49 -11.05 2.84
CA GLN A 166 2.62 -12.05 3.91
C GLN A 166 1.80 -11.67 5.15
N HIS A 167 1.86 -10.42 5.62
CA HIS A 167 1.02 -9.95 6.71
C HIS A 167 -0.47 -10.08 6.40
N ALA A 168 -0.90 -9.74 5.19
CA ALA A 168 -2.29 -9.92 4.77
C ALA A 168 -2.72 -11.40 4.77
N LEU A 169 -1.85 -12.32 4.35
CA LEU A 169 -2.10 -13.76 4.41
C LEU A 169 -2.16 -14.27 5.86
N CYS A 170 -1.23 -13.84 6.72
CA CYS A 170 -1.25 -14.19 8.15
C CYS A 170 -2.54 -13.72 8.81
N ALA A 171 -2.98 -12.49 8.54
CA ALA A 171 -4.24 -11.95 9.08
C ALA A 171 -5.47 -12.77 8.63
N LYS A 172 -5.47 -13.30 7.40
CA LYS A 172 -6.53 -14.19 6.90
C LYS A 172 -6.49 -15.58 7.55
N ALA A 173 -5.30 -16.07 7.90
CA ALA A 173 -5.13 -17.35 8.58
C ALA A 173 -5.57 -17.30 10.06
N LEU A 174 -5.41 -16.14 10.71
CA LEU A 174 -5.95 -15.88 12.04
C LEU A 174 -7.48 -15.77 11.94
N ASN A 175 -8.21 -16.87 12.18
CA ASN A 175 -9.68 -16.87 12.15
C ASN A 175 -10.27 -16.03 13.30
N ILE A 176 -10.32 -14.70 13.11
CA ILE A 176 -10.86 -13.72 14.04
C ILE A 176 -12.32 -13.34 13.73
N SER A 177 -13.01 -14.16 12.93
CA SER A 177 -14.38 -13.91 12.48
C SER A 177 -15.36 -13.72 13.65
N CYS A 178 -15.14 -14.40 14.78
CA CYS A 178 -15.94 -14.28 15.99
C CYS A 178 -15.90 -12.87 16.61
N VAL A 179 -14.83 -12.11 16.40
CA VAL A 179 -14.68 -10.72 16.85
C VAL A 179 -15.04 -9.75 15.74
N LEU A 180 -14.55 -10.01 14.53
CA LEU A 180 -14.70 -9.11 13.39
C LEU A 180 -16.17 -8.99 12.94
N ASN A 181 -16.92 -10.09 12.88
CA ASN A 181 -18.32 -10.06 12.42
C ASN A 181 -19.24 -9.21 13.33
N PRO A 182 -19.21 -9.35 14.67
CA PRO A 182 -19.93 -8.44 15.55
C PRO A 182 -19.54 -6.97 15.38
N VAL A 183 -18.24 -6.68 15.27
CA VAL A 183 -17.74 -5.32 15.06
C VAL A 183 -18.27 -4.72 13.75
N ILE A 184 -18.20 -5.47 12.65
CA ILE A 184 -18.74 -5.04 11.35
C ILE A 184 -20.24 -4.76 11.45
N ARG A 185 -21.01 -5.62 12.13
CA ARG A 185 -22.46 -5.42 12.31
C ARG A 185 -22.78 -4.13 13.07
N ILE A 186 -22.05 -3.85 14.15
CA ILE A 186 -22.25 -2.64 14.94
C ILE A 186 -21.87 -1.40 14.11
N ILE A 187 -20.74 -1.42 13.41
CA ILE A 187 -20.32 -0.31 12.54
C ILE A 187 -21.36 -0.06 11.46
N ASN A 188 -21.87 -1.11 10.81
CA ASN A 188 -22.90 -0.99 9.80
C ASN A 188 -24.21 -0.46 10.39
N PHE A 189 -24.56 -0.81 11.63
CA PHE A 189 -25.72 -0.26 12.32
C PHE A 189 -25.57 1.25 12.62
N VAL A 190 -24.41 1.66 13.11
CA VAL A 190 -24.11 3.07 13.42
C VAL A 190 -24.06 3.91 12.16
N ARG A 191 -23.32 3.46 11.14
CA ARG A 191 -23.09 4.23 9.91
C ARG A 191 -24.18 4.07 8.85
N GLY A 192 -24.95 2.98 8.89
CA GLY A 192 -26.00 2.68 7.92
C GLY A 192 -27.26 3.54 8.09
N SER A 193 -27.45 4.15 9.26
CA SER A 193 -28.54 5.10 9.53
C SER A 193 -27.98 6.52 9.64
N SER A 194 -28.52 7.45 8.84
CA SER A 194 -28.11 8.86 8.88
C SER A 194 -28.38 9.53 10.23
N LEU A 195 -29.39 9.06 10.97
CA LEU A 195 -29.68 9.55 12.32
C LEU A 195 -28.64 9.02 13.32
N ASN A 196 -28.40 7.71 13.30
CA ASN A 196 -27.45 7.07 14.21
C ASN A 196 -26.04 7.62 14.02
N HIS A 197 -25.65 7.84 12.76
CA HIS A 197 -24.35 8.39 12.43
C HIS A 197 -24.18 9.82 12.94
N ARG A 198 -25.21 10.68 12.77
CA ARG A 198 -25.20 12.06 13.29
C ARG A 198 -25.15 12.09 14.81
N GLN A 199 -25.97 11.28 15.48
CA GLN A 199 -25.97 11.19 16.94
C GLN A 199 -24.62 10.69 17.49
N PHE A 200 -24.03 9.68 16.84
CA PHE A 200 -22.71 9.19 17.22
C PHE A 200 -21.62 10.25 17.06
N LYS A 201 -21.64 11.05 15.98
CA LYS A 201 -20.68 12.14 15.80
C LYS A 201 -20.79 13.22 16.88
N VAL A 202 -22.01 13.61 17.26
CA VAL A 202 -22.22 14.54 18.38
C VAL A 202 -21.66 13.96 19.67
N LEU A 203 -21.93 12.69 19.94
CA LEU A 203 -21.40 12.00 21.12
C LEU A 203 -19.86 11.98 21.13
N LEU A 204 -19.20 11.78 19.99
CA LEU A 204 -17.74 11.81 19.92
C LEU A 204 -17.17 13.20 20.23
N ASP A 205 -17.84 14.26 19.77
CA ASP A 205 -17.44 15.65 20.02
C ASP A 205 -17.61 16.03 21.50
N ASP A 206 -18.75 15.67 22.10
CA ASP A 206 -19.05 15.90 23.52
C ASP A 206 -18.02 15.24 24.46
N PHE A 207 -17.49 14.08 24.06
CA PHE A 207 -16.48 13.35 24.81
C PHE A 207 -15.04 13.81 24.50
N GLY A 208 -14.86 14.77 23.58
CA GLY A 208 -13.55 15.22 23.13
C GLY A 208 -12.71 14.08 22.55
N SER A 209 -13.37 13.15 21.85
CA SER A 209 -12.73 11.94 21.36
C SER A 209 -11.65 12.26 20.33
N GLU A 210 -10.55 11.51 20.36
CA GLU A 210 -9.46 11.63 19.37
C GLU A 210 -9.95 11.37 17.93
N TYR A 211 -11.01 10.56 17.78
CA TYR A 211 -11.56 10.19 16.49
C TYR A 211 -12.94 10.79 16.26
N PHE A 212 -13.16 11.29 15.04
CA PHE A 212 -14.43 11.91 14.62
C PHE A 212 -15.44 10.92 14.02
N ASP A 213 -15.04 9.67 13.76
CA ASP A 213 -15.92 8.67 13.11
C ASP A 213 -15.35 7.24 13.12
N LEU A 214 -16.21 6.25 12.90
CA LEU A 214 -15.84 4.84 12.67
C LEU A 214 -15.60 4.57 11.17
N PRO A 215 -14.56 3.84 10.74
CA PRO A 215 -14.41 3.42 9.34
C PRO A 215 -15.32 2.23 9.01
N TYR A 216 -15.78 2.14 7.75
CA TYR A 216 -16.36 0.90 7.23
C TYR A 216 -15.26 -0.16 7.03
N TYR A 217 -15.60 -1.43 7.26
CA TYR A 217 -14.74 -2.54 6.90
C TYR A 217 -14.78 -2.79 5.39
N THR A 218 -13.60 -3.00 4.81
CA THR A 218 -13.41 -3.33 3.39
C THR A 218 -12.45 -4.50 3.29
N ALA A 219 -12.91 -5.66 2.81
CA ALA A 219 -12.08 -6.86 2.70
C ALA A 219 -10.92 -6.70 1.69
N VAL A 220 -11.05 -5.77 0.74
CA VAL A 220 -10.07 -5.53 -0.33
C VAL A 220 -8.89 -4.69 0.16
N ARG A 221 -9.08 -3.83 1.19
CA ARG A 221 -8.00 -3.01 1.73
C ARG A 221 -7.33 -3.76 2.88
N TRP A 222 -6.08 -4.17 2.69
CA TRP A 222 -5.34 -5.02 3.62
C TRP A 222 -5.28 -4.47 5.07
N LEU A 223 -5.16 -3.15 5.27
CA LEU A 223 -5.18 -2.53 6.61
C LEU A 223 -6.58 -2.33 7.21
N SER A 224 -7.66 -2.62 6.47
CA SER A 224 -9.02 -2.30 6.92
C SER A 224 -9.40 -3.03 8.20
N CYS A 225 -8.99 -4.30 8.35
CA CYS A 225 -9.30 -5.08 9.54
C CYS A 225 -8.69 -4.46 10.80
N GLY A 226 -7.39 -4.19 10.79
CA GLY A 226 -6.68 -3.59 11.92
C GLY A 226 -7.19 -2.20 12.26
N ASN A 227 -7.41 -1.35 11.25
CA ASN A 227 -7.92 0.01 11.45
C ASN A 227 -9.32 0.02 12.06
N VAL A 228 -10.21 -0.86 11.58
CA VAL A 228 -11.57 -1.02 12.11
C VAL A 228 -11.53 -1.50 13.56
N LEU A 229 -10.78 -2.55 13.86
CA LEU A 229 -10.72 -3.12 15.20
C LEU A 229 -10.09 -2.16 16.20
N ASN A 230 -8.99 -1.49 15.82
CA ASN A 230 -8.34 -0.50 16.68
C ASN A 230 -9.26 0.68 16.98
N ARG A 231 -9.93 1.24 15.96
CA ARG A 231 -10.84 2.37 16.19
C ARG A 231 -12.07 1.98 16.98
N PHE A 232 -12.66 0.82 16.68
CA PHE A 232 -13.77 0.29 17.45
C PHE A 232 -13.40 0.12 18.93
N TYR A 233 -12.20 -0.43 19.21
CA TYR A 233 -11.73 -0.61 20.58
C TYR A 233 -11.49 0.71 21.31
N LYS A 234 -10.91 1.72 20.63
CA LYS A 234 -10.69 3.05 21.19
C LYS A 234 -12.00 3.77 21.51
N LEU A 235 -13.03 3.60 20.68
CA LEU A 235 -14.35 4.22 20.82
C LEU A 235 -15.37 3.33 21.56
N ARG A 236 -14.93 2.24 22.20
CA ARG A 236 -15.84 1.22 22.76
C ARG A 236 -16.82 1.79 23.81
N SER A 237 -16.42 2.84 24.53
CA SER A 237 -17.23 3.46 25.58
C SER A 237 -18.39 4.25 24.96
N GLU A 238 -18.10 5.08 23.97
CA GLU A 238 -19.06 5.90 23.23
C GLU A 238 -20.02 5.01 22.42
N ILE A 239 -19.49 3.93 21.83
CA ILE A 239 -20.30 2.92 21.14
C ILE A 239 -21.27 2.25 22.13
N ASP A 240 -20.81 1.87 23.33
CA ASP A 240 -21.68 1.25 24.35
C ASP A 240 -22.80 2.21 24.79
N ILE A 241 -22.48 3.49 25.00
CA ILE A 241 -23.46 4.53 25.36
C ILE A 241 -24.53 4.64 24.27
N LEU A 242 -24.13 4.76 23.01
CA LEU A 242 -25.05 4.85 21.88
C LEU A 242 -25.96 3.62 21.78
N LEU A 243 -25.38 2.41 21.86
CA LEU A 243 -26.12 1.16 21.72
C LEU A 243 -27.15 0.96 22.86
N ARG A 244 -26.81 1.37 24.08
CA ARG A 244 -27.75 1.36 25.22
C ARG A 244 -28.88 2.37 25.04
N ALA A 245 -28.55 3.58 24.59
CA ALA A 245 -29.54 4.63 24.34
C ALA A 245 -30.56 4.22 23.26
N MET A 246 -30.15 3.41 22.28
CA MET A 246 -31.02 2.93 21.21
C MET A 246 -31.75 1.61 21.54
N HIS A 247 -31.56 1.03 22.73
CA HIS A 247 -32.11 -0.28 23.11
C HIS A 247 -31.75 -1.46 22.18
N VAL A 248 -30.66 -1.36 21.40
CA VAL A 248 -30.35 -2.34 20.34
C VAL A 248 -29.50 -3.53 20.83
N PHE A 249 -28.90 -3.50 22.03
CA PHE A 249 -28.11 -4.64 22.55
C PHE A 249 -28.11 -4.79 24.09
N ARG A 250 -28.20 -6.04 24.59
CA ARG A 250 -27.94 -6.42 26.01
C ARG A 250 -26.50 -6.97 26.16
N PRO A 251 -25.81 -6.73 27.29
CA PRO A 251 -24.37 -6.89 27.39
C PRO A 251 -23.96 -8.35 27.62
N ALA A 252 -23.31 -8.95 26.62
CA ALA A 252 -22.39 -10.08 26.80
C ALA A 252 -20.98 -9.78 26.25
N PHE A 253 -20.72 -8.57 25.76
CA PHE A 253 -19.46 -8.21 25.07
C PHE A 253 -18.51 -7.30 25.86
N ILE A 254 -18.84 -6.92 27.10
CA ILE A 254 -17.96 -6.11 27.96
C ILE A 254 -17.31 -6.98 29.03
N VAL A 255 -16.54 -7.99 28.62
CA VAL A 255 -15.49 -8.58 29.47
C VAL A 255 -14.26 -8.86 28.59
N LEU A 256 -13.67 -7.79 28.04
CA LEU A 256 -12.28 -7.82 27.53
C LEU A 256 -11.41 -6.98 28.48
N GLY A 257 -11.42 -7.35 29.76
CA GLY A 257 -10.69 -6.65 30.82
C GLY A 257 -10.06 -7.56 31.88
N SER A 258 -10.00 -8.87 31.68
CA SER A 258 -9.34 -9.77 32.64
C SER A 258 -8.70 -10.97 31.96
N ILE A 259 -7.65 -10.71 31.18
CA ILE A 259 -6.66 -11.75 30.90
C ILE A 259 -5.80 -11.84 32.17
N ARG A 260 -6.13 -12.76 33.08
CA ARG A 260 -5.13 -13.22 34.06
C ARG A 260 -4.11 -14.07 33.30
N PRO A 261 -2.80 -13.93 33.56
CA PRO A 261 -1.83 -14.85 33.00
C PRO A 261 -2.15 -16.25 33.55
N ALA A 262 -2.52 -17.18 32.66
CA ALA A 262 -2.55 -18.58 33.04
C ALA A 262 -1.10 -18.99 33.33
N SER A 263 -0.89 -19.40 34.58
CA SER A 263 0.35 -19.89 35.17
C SER A 263 1.20 -20.72 34.20
N ALA A 264 2.49 -20.40 34.14
CA ALA A 264 3.52 -21.26 33.58
C ALA A 264 3.39 -22.68 34.17
N LYS A 265 2.97 -23.64 33.36
CA LYS A 265 3.25 -25.04 33.65
C LYS A 265 4.73 -25.24 33.40
N SER A 266 5.45 -25.56 34.47
CA SER A 266 6.82 -26.02 34.48
C SER A 266 7.05 -27.06 33.38
N LEU A 267 7.86 -26.70 32.39
CA LEU A 267 8.53 -27.64 31.50
C LEU A 267 9.45 -28.49 32.38
N VAL A 268 9.07 -29.74 32.57
CA VAL A 268 9.95 -30.79 33.09
C VAL A 268 11.03 -31.02 32.03
N THR A 269 12.29 -30.78 32.40
CA THR A 269 13.49 -31.07 31.62
C THR A 269 13.78 -32.58 31.54
N PRO A 270 14.60 -33.01 30.56
CA PRO A 270 14.53 -34.34 29.95
C PRO A 270 15.23 -35.42 30.77
N GLY A 271 14.63 -36.61 30.81
CA GLY A 271 15.32 -37.82 31.23
C GLY A 271 16.30 -38.26 30.16
N GLN A 272 17.59 -38.24 30.51
CA GLN A 272 18.56 -39.18 29.98
C GLN A 272 18.13 -40.59 30.41
N ASP A 273 18.15 -41.56 29.50
CA ASP A 273 18.80 -42.81 29.84
C ASP A 273 19.22 -43.65 28.63
N HIS A 274 20.30 -44.38 28.88
CA HIS A 274 21.14 -45.15 27.97
C HIS A 274 20.47 -46.35 27.32
N ARG A 275 20.72 -46.56 26.02
CA ARG A 275 21.48 -47.70 25.45
C ARG A 275 21.63 -47.56 23.93
#